data_AF-A0A6C0ERX9-F1
#
_entry.id   AF-A0A6C0ERX9-F1
#
_cell.length_a   1.000
_cell.length_b   1.000
_cell.length_c   1.000
_cell.angle_alpha   90.00
_cell.angle_beta   90.00
_cell.angle_gamma   90.00
#
_symmetry.space_group_name_H-M   'P 1'
#
loop_
_entity.id
_entity.type
_entity.pdbx_description
1 polymer ?
#
loop_
_entity_poly.entity_id
_entity_poly.type
_entity_poly.pdbx_seq_one_letter_code
_entity_poly.pdbx_strand_id
1 'polypeptide(L)'
;MNSISDIKNIFYINLDTRPDRKAHVENELNKVGLKGQRFNAIKMQNGALGCSMSHLEVLKNAKANSLDHVLIVEDDITFINISLFTSQLNNFLFKNKEWDVLLIAGNNKGYYEKKDDTCVKITKCITTTGYLIK
;
A
#
# COMPACT_ATOMS: atom_id res chain seq x y z
N MET A 1 11.15 -1.55 -11.55
CA MET A 1 11.31 -1.42 -10.09
C MET A 1 12.28 -2.47 -9.58
N ASN A 2 13.29 -2.07 -8.81
CA ASN A 2 14.34 -2.90 -8.23
C ASN A 2 14.45 -2.74 -6.70
N SER A 3 14.02 -1.61 -6.15
CA SER A 3 14.04 -1.34 -4.71
C SER A 3 12.88 -0.42 -4.30
N ILE A 4 12.66 -0.29 -2.99
CA ILE A 4 11.68 0.60 -2.37
C ILE A 4 11.85 2.06 -2.82
N SER A 5 13.08 2.50 -3.10
CA SER A 5 13.38 3.86 -3.56
C SER A 5 12.85 4.15 -4.97
N ASP A 6 12.54 3.13 -5.76
CA ASP A 6 11.95 3.27 -7.09
C ASP A 6 10.43 3.50 -7.03
N ILE A 7 9.81 3.33 -5.86
CA ILE A 7 8.39 3.65 -5.66
C ILE A 7 8.25 5.17 -5.57
N LYS A 8 7.70 5.80 -6.60
CA LYS A 8 7.54 7.26 -6.70
C LYS A 8 6.11 7.72 -6.54
N ASN A 9 5.16 6.94 -7.06
CA ASN A 9 3.74 7.27 -6.99
C ASN A 9 3.15 6.66 -5.72
N ILE A 10 3.03 7.46 -4.66
CA ILE A 10 2.61 6.99 -3.34
C ILE A 10 1.44 7.86 -2.87
N PHE A 11 0.32 7.24 -2.53
CA PHE A 11 -0.83 7.91 -1.95
C PHE A 11 -1.18 7.28 -0.60
N TYR A 12 -1.48 8.11 0.38
CA TYR A 12 -2.10 7.67 1.62
C TYR A 12 -3.52 8.23 1.74
N ILE A 13 -4.46 7.39 2.16
CA ILE A 13 -5.88 7.73 2.29
C ILE A 13 -6.16 8.11 3.74
N ASN A 14 -6.63 9.34 3.95
CA ASN A 14 -6.89 9.86 5.28
C ASN A 14 -8.05 10.87 5.26
N LEU A 15 -8.93 10.83 6.27
CA LEU A 15 -10.01 11.82 6.44
C LEU A 15 -9.46 13.17 6.94
N ASP A 16 -9.96 14.29 6.41
CA ASP A 16 -9.61 15.65 6.89
C ASP A 16 -9.81 15.83 8.40
N THR A 17 -10.80 15.15 8.95
CA THR A 17 -11.14 15.22 10.39
C THR A 17 -10.17 14.44 11.28
N ARG A 18 -9.14 13.78 10.72
CA ARG A 18 -8.18 12.94 11.45
C ARG A 18 -6.72 13.39 11.22
N PRO A 19 -6.35 14.59 11.69
CA PRO A 19 -4.97 15.08 11.60
C PRO A 19 -3.98 14.24 12.42
N ASP A 20 -4.45 13.59 13.49
CA ASP A 20 -3.69 12.62 14.28
C ASP A 20 -3.22 11.42 13.43
N ARG A 21 -4.13 10.87 12.63
CA ARG A 21 -3.85 9.74 11.75
C ARG A 21 -3.00 10.12 10.55
N LYS A 22 -3.20 11.34 10.03
CA LYS A 22 -2.33 11.91 9.01
C LYS A 22 -0.87 11.94 9.50
N ALA A 23 -0.63 12.52 10.67
CA ALA A 23 0.71 12.59 11.24
C ALA A 23 1.30 11.20 11.48
N HIS A 24 0.47 10.24 11.90
CA HIS A 24 0.88 8.84 12.06
C HIS A 24 1.37 8.22 10.74
N VAL A 25 0.55 8.22 9.68
CA VAL A 25 0.94 7.59 8.41
C VAL A 25 2.13 8.30 7.75
N GLU A 26 2.22 9.62 7.85
CA GLU A 26 3.38 10.36 7.37
C GLU A 26 4.67 9.94 8.09
N ASN A 27 4.62 9.76 9.41
CA ASN A 27 5.74 9.26 10.19
C ASN A 27 6.10 7.81 9.84
N GLU A 28 5.10 6.93 9.67
CA GLU A 28 5.32 5.53 9.29
C GLU A 28 5.96 5.40 7.90
N LEU A 29 5.51 6.18 6.91
CA LEU A 29 6.15 6.23 5.60
C LEU A 29 7.59 6.73 5.68
N ASN A 30 7.85 7.77 6.47
CA ASN A 30 9.20 8.32 6.64
C ASN A 30 10.17 7.30 7.24
N LYS A 31 9.72 6.42 8.16
CA LYS A 31 10.56 5.35 8.74
C LYS A 31 11.16 4.41 7.70
N VAL A 32 10.44 4.17 6.60
CA VAL A 32 10.88 3.32 5.49
C VAL A 32 11.41 4.13 4.31
N GLY A 33 11.69 5.43 4.50
CA GLY A 33 12.24 6.30 3.47
C GLY A 33 11.26 6.68 2.36
N LEU A 34 9.96 6.56 2.61
CA LEU A 34 8.90 6.89 1.66
C LEU A 34 8.22 8.20 2.02
N LYS A 35 7.73 8.92 1.01
CA LYS A 35 6.89 10.11 1.17
C LYS A 35 5.70 10.03 0.22
N GLY A 36 4.50 10.03 0.78
CA GLY A 36 3.26 9.95 0.02
C GLY A 36 2.54 11.28 -0.14
N GLN A 37 1.71 11.37 -1.17
CA GLN A 37 0.70 12.41 -1.32
C GLN A 37 -0.57 12.01 -0.57
N ARG A 38 -1.19 12.98 0.10
CA ARG A 38 -2.48 12.77 0.74
C ARG A 38 -3.59 12.66 -0.30
N PHE A 39 -4.41 11.62 -0.17
CA PHE A 39 -5.75 11.56 -0.75
C PHE A 39 -6.77 11.79 0.37
N ASN A 40 -7.66 12.77 0.18
CA ASN A 40 -8.73 13.03 1.15
C ASN A 40 -9.78 11.91 1.04
N ALA A 41 -9.91 11.12 2.10
CA ALA A 41 -10.81 9.97 2.10
C ALA A 41 -12.28 10.39 1.89
N ILE A 42 -13.00 9.61 1.08
CA ILE A 42 -14.41 9.82 0.79
C ILE A 42 -15.22 9.38 2.01
N LYS A 43 -15.77 10.35 2.74
CA LYS A 43 -16.65 10.08 3.89
C LYS A 43 -18.04 9.69 3.42
N MET A 44 -18.51 8.51 3.81
CA MET A 44 -19.87 8.03 3.58
C MET A 44 -20.48 7.54 4.89
N GLN A 45 -21.81 7.38 4.92
CA GLN A 45 -22.50 6.81 6.09
C GLN A 45 -22.01 5.38 6.40
N ASN A 46 -21.77 4.58 5.36
CA ASN A 46 -21.06 3.31 5.48
C ASN A 46 -19.56 3.54 5.25
N GLY A 47 -18.77 3.48 6.32
CA GLY A 47 -17.33 3.71 6.27
C GLY A 47 -16.57 2.76 5.35
N ALA A 48 -17.00 1.49 5.26
CA ALA A 48 -16.37 0.52 4.37
C ALA A 48 -16.57 0.88 2.89
N LEU A 49 -17.75 1.37 2.52
CA LEU A 49 -18.00 1.89 1.18
C LEU A 49 -17.17 3.15 0.91
N GLY A 50 -17.08 4.08 1.88
CA GLY A 50 -16.22 5.25 1.76
C GLY A 50 -14.75 4.90 1.53
N CYS A 51 -14.25 3.90 2.26
CA CYS A 51 -12.91 3.34 2.05
C CYS A 51 -12.76 2.76 0.64
N SER A 52 -13.63 1.84 0.21
CA SER A 52 -13.57 1.25 -1.14
C SER A 52 -13.63 2.30 -2.26
N MET A 53 -14.47 3.32 -2.11
CA MET A 53 -14.59 4.42 -3.06
C MET A 53 -13.31 5.27 -3.11
N SER A 54 -12.65 5.48 -1.96
CA SER A 54 -11.38 6.21 -1.90
C SER A 54 -10.27 5.48 -2.65
N HIS A 55 -10.14 4.17 -2.43
CA HIS A 55 -9.19 3.34 -3.19
C HIS A 55 -9.48 3.35 -4.69
N LEU A 56 -10.75 3.18 -5.07
CA LEU A 56 -11.18 3.21 -6.46
C LEU A 56 -10.83 4.54 -7.14
N GLU A 57 -11.01 5.66 -6.45
CA GLU A 57 -10.72 6.97 -7.00
C GLU A 57 -9.22 7.20 -7.19
N VAL A 58 -8.38 6.78 -6.24
CA VAL A 58 -6.91 6.82 -6.41
C VAL A 58 -6.49 5.97 -7.62
N LEU A 59 -7.04 4.77 -7.78
CA LEU A 59 -6.74 3.90 -8.92
C LEU A 59 -7.19 4.48 -10.27
N LYS A 60 -8.39 5.08 -10.33
CA LYS A 60 -8.88 5.78 -11.52
C LYS A 60 -7.95 6.92 -11.90
N ASN A 61 -7.53 7.73 -10.93
CA ASN A 61 -6.61 8.83 -11.15
C ASN A 61 -5.23 8.34 -11.61
N ALA A 62 -4.69 7.28 -11.00
CA ALA A 62 -3.42 6.68 -11.43
C ALA A 62 -3.49 6.22 -12.89
N LYS A 63 -4.59 5.54 -13.27
CA LYS A 63 -4.82 5.09 -14.64
C LYS A 63 -4.99 6.26 -15.62
N ALA A 64 -5.78 7.28 -15.26
CA ALA A 64 -6.00 8.45 -16.10
C ALA A 64 -4.71 9.25 -16.35
N ASN A 65 -3.80 9.26 -15.37
CA ASN A 65 -2.48 9.89 -15.48
C ASN A 65 -1.40 8.96 -16.05
N SER A 66 -1.77 7.73 -16.46
CA SER A 66 -0.83 6.74 -17.01
C SER A 66 0.39 6.50 -16.11
N LEU A 67 0.16 6.42 -14.80
CA LEU A 67 1.20 6.07 -13.84
C LEU A 67 1.61 4.61 -14.05
N ASP A 68 2.92 4.35 -14.06
CA ASP A 68 3.53 3.03 -14.28
C ASP A 68 3.40 2.09 -13.07
N HIS A 69 3.12 2.67 -11.90
CA HIS A 69 2.80 1.97 -10.65
C HIS A 69 2.12 2.95 -9.69
N VAL A 70 1.47 2.42 -8.64
CA VAL A 70 1.04 3.23 -7.49
C VAL A 70 1.05 2.41 -6.19
N LEU A 71 1.64 2.97 -5.13
CA LEU A 71 1.52 2.47 -3.77
C LEU A 71 0.37 3.22 -3.08
N ILE A 72 -0.61 2.47 -2.58
CA ILE A 72 -1.75 3.01 -1.84
C ILE A 72 -1.69 2.45 -0.42
N VAL A 73 -1.78 3.32 0.58
CA VAL A 73 -1.82 2.94 1.99
C VAL A 73 -2.96 3.65 2.75
N GLU A 74 -3.51 3.00 3.76
CA GLU A 74 -4.46 3.59 4.72
C GLU A 74 -3.71 4.31 5.86
N ASP A 75 -4.42 5.14 6.62
CA ASP A 75 -3.84 5.97 7.66
C ASP A 75 -3.50 5.26 8.98
N ASP A 76 -3.75 3.94 9.09
CA ASP A 76 -3.26 3.05 10.18
C ASP A 76 -2.04 2.20 9.81
N ILE A 77 -1.50 2.30 8.59
CA ILE A 77 -0.39 1.42 8.24
C ILE A 77 0.78 1.60 9.21
N THR A 78 1.31 0.49 9.74
CA THR A 78 2.38 0.49 10.73
C THR A 78 3.50 -0.46 10.31
N PHE A 79 4.74 0.03 10.29
CA PHE A 79 5.92 -0.78 9.98
C PHE A 79 6.62 -1.23 11.27
N ILE A 80 6.37 -2.47 11.68
CA ILE A 80 6.83 -3.00 12.97
C ILE A 80 8.35 -3.27 12.98
N ASN A 81 8.86 -3.97 11.97
CA ASN A 81 10.29 -4.23 11.82
C ASN A 81 10.79 -3.60 10.52
N ILE A 82 11.26 -2.35 10.62
CA ILE A 82 11.66 -1.52 9.48
C ILE A 82 12.77 -2.16 8.65
N SER A 83 13.80 -2.71 9.31
CA SER A 83 14.94 -3.34 8.62
C SER A 83 14.53 -4.60 7.87
N LEU A 84 13.73 -5.47 8.53
CA LEU A 84 13.21 -6.68 7.89
C LEU A 84 12.28 -6.34 6.73
N PHE A 85 11.35 -5.40 6.93
CA PHE A 85 10.43 -4.98 5.88
C PHE A 85 11.18 -4.43 4.66
N THR A 86 12.10 -3.51 4.88
CA THR A 86 12.86 -2.84 3.81
C THR A 86 13.73 -3.84 3.05
N SER A 87 14.44 -4.72 3.75
CA SER A 87 15.27 -5.75 3.12
C SER A 87 14.43 -6.75 2.32
N GLN A 88 13.30 -7.24 2.87
CA GLN A 88 12.43 -8.18 2.18
C GLN A 88 11.73 -7.56 0.97
N LEU A 89 11.26 -6.32 1.08
CA LEU A 89 10.65 -5.61 -0.06
C LEU A 89 11.67 -5.38 -1.17
N ASN A 90 12.89 -4.92 -0.85
CA ASN A 90 13.95 -4.75 -1.84
C ASN A 90 14.31 -6.08 -2.51
N ASN A 91 14.45 -7.16 -1.74
CA ASN A 91 14.73 -8.49 -2.27
C ASN A 91 13.61 -8.96 -3.20
N PHE A 92 12.34 -8.77 -2.82
CA PHE A 92 11.19 -9.10 -3.67
C PHE A 92 11.25 -8.31 -4.98
N LEU A 93 11.38 -6.98 -4.91
CA LEU A 93 11.39 -6.09 -6.08
C LEU A 93 12.56 -6.37 -7.02
N PHE A 94 13.72 -6.74 -6.47
CA PHE A 94 14.89 -7.11 -7.26
C PHE A 94 14.67 -8.44 -7.99
N LYS A 95 14.21 -9.49 -7.29
CA LYS A 95 14.07 -10.86 -7.83
C LYS A 95 12.84 -11.06 -8.71
N ASN A 96 11.70 -10.48 -8.32
CA ASN A 96 10.40 -10.75 -8.92
C ASN A 96 9.96 -9.58 -9.81
N LYS A 97 9.97 -9.80 -11.13
CA LYS A 97 9.57 -8.78 -12.12
C LYS A 97 8.11 -8.90 -12.56
N GLU A 98 7.62 -10.13 -12.63
CA GLU A 98 6.27 -10.49 -13.05
C GLU A 98 5.30 -10.48 -11.86
N TRP A 99 4.57 -9.38 -11.69
CA TRP A 99 3.47 -9.24 -10.73
C TRP A 99 2.61 -8.02 -11.07
N ASP A 100 1.31 -8.11 -10.82
CA ASP A 100 0.37 -6.99 -10.99
C ASP A 100 0.10 -6.26 -9.66
N VAL A 101 -0.16 -7.02 -8.59
CA VAL A 101 -0.47 -6.48 -7.26
C VAL A 101 0.39 -7.16 -6.19
N LEU A 102 1.06 -6.34 -5.38
CA LEU A 102 1.78 -6.73 -4.18
C LEU A 102 1.09 -6.14 -2.95
N LEU A 103 0.49 -6.99 -2.12
CA LEU A 103 0.01 -6.56 -0.80
C LEU A 103 1.19 -6.45 0.17
N ILE A 104 1.32 -5.29 0.84
CA ILE A 104 2.32 -5.06 1.88
C ILE A 104 1.71 -5.06 3.29
N ALA A 105 0.39 -4.91 3.38
CA ALA A 105 -0.38 -5.06 4.61
C ALA A 105 -1.81 -5.50 4.29
N GLY A 106 -2.30 -6.48 5.05
CA GLY A 106 -3.64 -7.04 4.91
C GLY A 106 -3.80 -8.28 5.79
N ASN A 107 -5.03 -8.79 5.89
CA ASN A 107 -5.37 -9.99 6.62
C ASN A 107 -5.57 -11.16 5.65
N ASN A 108 -4.46 -11.85 5.33
CA ASN A 108 -4.46 -13.00 4.44
C ASN A 108 -5.31 -14.14 5.03
N LYS A 109 -6.20 -14.72 4.22
CA LYS A 109 -7.10 -15.80 4.63
C LYS A 109 -6.96 -17.03 3.74
N GLY A 110 -7.11 -18.20 4.35
CA GLY A 110 -7.13 -19.47 3.64
C GLY A 110 -5.76 -19.90 3.13
N TYR A 111 -5.77 -20.65 2.03
CA TYR A 111 -4.56 -21.22 1.44
C TYR A 111 -3.70 -20.15 0.77
N TYR A 112 -2.39 -20.30 0.93
CA TYR A 112 -1.37 -19.55 0.21
C TYR A 112 -0.36 -20.53 -0.40
N GLU A 113 0.22 -20.12 -1.53
CA GLU A 113 1.32 -20.82 -2.18
C GLU A 113 2.61 -20.05 -1.87
N LYS A 114 3.60 -20.67 -1.24
CA LYS A 114 4.91 -20.04 -1.07
C LYS A 114 5.60 -19.95 -2.43
N LYS A 115 5.95 -18.73 -2.86
CA LYS A 115 6.69 -18.50 -4.11
C LYS A 115 8.19 -18.49 -3.86
N ASP A 116 8.62 -17.76 -2.84
CA ASP A 116 10.00 -17.74 -2.36
C ASP A 116 10.04 -17.27 -0.89
N ASP A 117 11.22 -16.93 -0.38
CA ASP A 117 11.40 -16.44 1.00
C ASP A 117 10.96 -14.98 1.20
N THR A 118 10.59 -14.27 0.14
CA THR A 118 10.14 -12.87 0.16
C THR A 118 8.63 -12.73 0.03
N CYS A 119 7.94 -13.71 -0.57
CA CYS A 119 6.51 -13.61 -0.82
C CYS A 119 5.75 -14.94 -0.86
N VAL A 120 4.44 -14.82 -0.68
CA VAL A 120 3.45 -15.88 -0.89
C VAL A 120 2.41 -15.37 -1.87
N LYS A 121 1.88 -16.26 -2.71
CA LYS A 121 0.70 -15.99 -3.54
C LYS A 121 -0.55 -16.39 -2.76
N ILE A 122 -1.47 -15.45 -2.61
CA ILE A 122 -2.73 -15.64 -1.90
C ILE A 122 -3.92 -15.58 -2.86
N THR A 123 -5.04 -16.16 -2.45
CA THR A 123 -6.32 -16.07 -3.19
C THR A 123 -7.38 -15.26 -2.44
N LYS A 124 -7.20 -15.02 -1.14
CA LYS A 124 -8.11 -14.24 -0.30
C LYS A 124 -7.33 -13.38 0.69
N CYS A 125 -7.69 -12.11 0.76
CA CYS A 125 -7.24 -11.17 1.76
C CYS A 125 -8.44 -10.35 2.22
N ILE A 126 -8.50 -10.04 3.51
CA ILE A 126 -9.46 -9.10 4.09
C ILE A 126 -8.65 -7.88 4.53
N THR A 127 -9.20 -6.68 4.35
CA THR A 127 -8.49 -5.40 4.53
C THR A 127 -7.34 -5.21 3.52
N THR A 128 -7.17 -3.98 3.05
CA THR A 128 -6.17 -3.61 2.03
C THR A 128 -5.39 -2.39 2.48
N THR A 129 -4.93 -2.45 3.73
CA THR A 129 -4.22 -1.38 4.44
C THR A 129 -3.01 -0.85 3.67
N GLY A 130 -2.35 -1.70 2.87
CA GLY A 130 -1.29 -1.22 1.98
C GLY A 130 -1.04 -2.19 0.83
N TYR A 131 -0.95 -1.64 -0.38
CA TYR A 131 -0.59 -2.41 -1.56
C TYR A 131 0.04 -1.55 -2.65
N LEU A 132 0.90 -2.19 -3.42
CA LEU A 132 1.55 -1.65 -4.60
C LEU A 132 0.96 -2.35 -5.83
N ILE A 133 0.59 -1.58 -6.85
CA ILE A 133 0.07 -2.08 -8.13
C ILE A 133 0.91 -1.53 -9.29
N LYS A 134 1.06 -2.33 -10.35
CA LYS A 134 1.65 -1.98 -11.65
C LYS A 134 0.60 -2.03 -12.75
#